data_AF-A0A3M8FTR6-F1
#
_entry.id   AF-A0A3M8FTR6-F1
#
_cell.length_a   1.000
_cell.length_b   1.000
_cell.length_c   1.000
_cell.angle_alpha   90.00
_cell.angle_beta   90.00
_cell.angle_gamma   90.00
#
_symmetry.space_group_name_H-M   'P 1'
#
loop_
_entity.id
_entity.type
_entity.pdbx_description
1 polymer ?
#
loop_
_entity_poly.entity_id
_entity_poly.type
_entity_poly.pdbx_seq_one_letter_code
_entity_poly.pdbx_strand_id
1 'polypeptide(L)'
;MLRRFLHEEVLIGGYERQAGSLGWRCTREYRLLGGYIDLVAESMGVVLAVEAELTPARIPADIGKAAQLAADRLVILVPNARVRGACERRLGRLTEDGTRLPVGVDVCTLPKAIQQLRSYRW
;
A
#
# COMPACT_ATOMS: atom_id res chain seq x y z
N MET A 1 18.00 -0.51 12.86
CA MET A 1 18.19 -1.71 12.00
C MET A 1 16.89 -2.52 11.85
N LEU A 2 16.27 -2.98 12.94
CA LEU A 2 15.04 -3.79 12.90
C LEU A 2 13.85 -3.14 12.16
N ARG A 3 13.63 -1.83 12.35
CA ARG A 3 12.53 -1.09 11.69
C ARG A 3 12.61 -1.15 10.16
N ARG A 4 13.81 -0.91 9.61
CA ARG A 4 14.06 -0.93 8.16
C ARG A 4 13.92 -2.36 7.62
N PHE A 5 14.42 -3.36 8.34
CA PHE A 5 14.26 -4.76 7.96
C PHE A 5 12.78 -5.18 7.88
N LEU A 6 11.97 -4.82 8.89
CA LEU A 6 10.54 -5.11 8.89
C LEU A 6 9.82 -4.42 7.71
N HIS A 7 10.19 -3.18 7.40
CA HIS A 7 9.62 -2.41 6.30
C HIS A 7 10.00 -3.01 4.93
N GLU A 8 11.30 -3.06 4.64
CA GLU A 8 11.83 -3.38 3.31
C GLU A 8 11.80 -4.87 2.99
N GLU A 9 12.25 -5.72 3.91
CA GLU A 9 12.48 -7.14 3.63
C GLU A 9 11.24 -7.99 3.88
N VAL A 10 10.54 -7.67 4.97
CA VAL A 10 9.38 -8.44 5.42
C VAL A 10 8.11 -7.96 4.73
N LEU A 11 7.74 -6.68 4.85
CA LEU A 11 6.48 -6.18 4.29
C LEU A 11 6.58 -5.98 2.78
N ILE A 12 7.42 -5.04 2.31
CA ILE A 12 7.56 -4.73 0.89
C ILE A 12 8.10 -5.93 0.11
N GLY A 13 9.24 -6.48 0.52
CA GLY A 13 9.83 -7.64 -0.15
C GLY A 13 8.95 -8.89 -0.07
N GLY A 14 8.24 -9.10 1.03
CA GLY A 14 7.27 -10.18 1.14
C GLY A 14 6.12 -10.05 0.15
N TYR A 15 5.57 -8.85 -0.01
CA TYR A 15 4.50 -8.58 -0.96
C TYR A 15 4.99 -8.68 -2.41
N GLU A 16 6.11 -8.06 -2.73
CA GLU A 16 6.73 -8.08 -4.06
C GLU A 16 6.98 -9.51 -4.57
N ARG A 17 7.59 -10.39 -3.74
CA ARG A 17 7.82 -11.79 -4.13
C ARG A 17 6.52 -12.52 -4.45
N GLN A 18 5.48 -12.27 -3.67
CA GLN A 18 4.17 -12.90 -3.88
C GLN A 18 3.47 -12.33 -5.11
N ALA A 19 3.45 -11.02 -5.30
CA ALA A 19 2.91 -10.37 -6.49
C ALA A 19 3.63 -10.87 -7.76
N GLY A 20 4.97 -10.90 -7.76
CA GLY A 20 5.79 -11.41 -8.85
C GLY A 20 5.48 -12.88 -9.17
N SER A 21 5.30 -13.74 -8.16
CA SER A 21 4.90 -15.14 -8.36
C SER A 21 3.51 -15.30 -9.00
N LEU A 22 2.68 -14.26 -8.94
CA LEU A 22 1.35 -14.20 -9.55
C LEU A 22 1.38 -13.51 -10.93
N GLY A 23 2.55 -13.10 -11.43
CA GLY A 23 2.72 -12.46 -12.74
C GLY A 23 2.67 -10.93 -12.73
N TRP A 24 2.66 -10.29 -11.56
CA TRP A 24 2.68 -8.83 -11.46
C TRP A 24 4.09 -8.29 -11.75
N ARG A 25 4.16 -7.16 -12.45
CA ARG A 25 5.39 -6.38 -12.59
C ARG A 25 5.53 -5.45 -11.39
N CYS A 26 6.66 -5.53 -10.70
CA CYS A 26 6.93 -4.74 -9.50
C CYS A 26 8.08 -3.76 -9.73
N THR A 27 7.91 -2.52 -9.28
CA THR A 27 8.93 -1.47 -9.30
C THR A 27 9.07 -0.86 -7.91
N ARG A 28 10.22 -1.01 -7.28
CA ARG A 28 10.50 -0.39 -5.97
C ARG A 28 10.90 1.07 -6.10
N GLU A 29 10.68 1.83 -5.02
CA GLU A 29 11.09 3.22 -4.87
C GLU A 29 10.71 4.09 -6.08
N TYR A 30 9.48 3.92 -6.56
CA TYR A 30 8.99 4.62 -7.74
C TYR A 30 8.93 6.12 -7.47
N ARG A 31 9.78 6.88 -8.17
CA ARG A 31 9.97 8.31 -7.90
C ARG A 31 8.83 9.15 -8.47
N LEU A 32 8.32 10.05 -7.65
CA LEU A 32 7.32 11.07 -7.99
C LEU A 32 7.89 12.47 -7.68
N LEU A 33 7.17 13.52 -8.10
CA LEU A 33 7.50 14.88 -7.67
C LEU A 33 7.24 14.99 -6.16
N GLY A 34 8.29 15.19 -5.36
CA GLY A 34 8.18 15.36 -3.91
C GLY A 34 8.24 14.08 -3.07
N GLY A 35 8.56 12.92 -3.67
CA GLY A 35 8.73 11.68 -2.90
C GLY A 35 8.90 10.43 -3.76
N TYR A 36 8.68 9.28 -3.15
CA TYR A 36 8.62 7.99 -3.82
C TYR A 36 7.51 7.12 -3.21
N ILE A 37 7.01 6.18 -4.00
CA ILE A 37 6.18 5.06 -3.53
C ILE A 37 7.08 3.87 -3.27
N ASP A 38 6.95 3.21 -2.12
CA ASP A 38 7.80 2.09 -1.73
C ASP A 38 7.81 0.98 -2.81
N LEU A 39 6.63 0.64 -3.33
CA LEU A 39 6.44 -0.34 -4.39
C LEU A 39 5.24 -0.03 -5.27
N VAL A 40 5.42 -0.10 -6.58
CA VAL A 40 4.32 -0.11 -7.57
C VAL A 40 4.19 -1.52 -8.11
N ALA A 41 2.98 -2.07 -8.09
CA ALA A 41 2.67 -3.38 -8.65
C ALA A 41 1.65 -3.23 -9.78
N GLU A 42 1.96 -3.76 -10.96
CA GLU A 42 1.14 -3.62 -12.17
C GLU A 42 0.80 -4.97 -12.78
N SER A 43 -0.45 -5.15 -13.21
CA SER A 43 -0.89 -6.33 -13.96
C SER A 43 -2.14 -6.02 -14.77
N MET A 44 -2.15 -6.36 -16.05
CA MET A 44 -3.31 -6.23 -16.95
C MET A 44 -4.00 -4.85 -16.91
N GLY A 45 -3.20 -3.78 -16.85
CA GLY A 45 -3.71 -2.41 -16.79
C GLY A 45 -4.16 -1.95 -15.41
N VAL A 46 -4.12 -2.81 -14.39
CA VAL A 46 -4.33 -2.45 -12.98
C VAL A 46 -3.01 -1.99 -12.37
N VAL A 47 -3.02 -0.86 -11.69
CA VAL A 47 -1.89 -0.25 -10.99
C VAL A 47 -2.20 -0.15 -9.51
N LEU A 48 -1.41 -0.82 -8.68
CA LEU A 48 -1.46 -0.72 -7.24
C LEU A 48 -0.25 0.08 -6.74
N ALA A 49 -0.51 1.16 -6.01
CA ALA A 49 0.49 1.80 -5.17
C ALA A 49 0.56 1.03 -3.84
N VAL A 50 1.76 0.66 -3.39
CA VAL A 50 1.95 -0.14 -2.17
C VAL A 50 2.94 0.57 -1.26
N GLU A 51 2.52 0.82 -0.02
CA GLU A 51 3.31 1.52 1.00
C GLU A 51 3.35 0.69 2.27
N ALA A 52 4.49 0.61 2.93
CA ALA A 52 4.59 -0.04 4.22
C ALA A 52 4.51 1.00 5.35
N GLU A 53 3.57 0.81 6.28
CA GLU A 53 3.37 1.72 7.40
C GLU A 53 3.49 1.02 8.74
N LEU A 54 4.29 1.63 9.61
CA LEU A 54 4.42 1.20 11.01
C LEU A 54 3.64 2.11 11.96
N THR A 55 3.20 3.28 11.47
CA THR A 55 2.37 4.25 12.18
C THR A 55 1.40 4.91 11.20
N PRO A 56 0.28 5.50 11.66
CA PRO A 56 -0.71 6.09 10.75
C PRO A 56 -0.32 7.48 10.21
N ALA A 57 0.87 7.99 10.53
CA ALA A 57 1.21 9.40 10.33
C ALA A 57 1.32 9.77 8.84
N ARG A 58 1.82 8.86 7.99
CA ARG A 58 2.11 9.13 6.57
C ARG A 58 0.94 8.89 5.62
N ILE A 59 -0.13 8.23 6.09
CA ILE A 59 -1.30 7.87 5.28
C ILE A 59 -1.82 9.02 4.38
N PRO A 60 -2.02 10.27 4.86
CA PRO A 60 -2.48 11.35 3.97
C PRO A 60 -1.51 11.64 2.81
N ALA A 61 -0.20 11.59 3.06
CA ALA A 61 0.82 11.80 2.04
C ALA A 61 0.83 10.64 1.03
N ASP A 62 0.67 9.41 1.52
CA ASP A 62 0.62 8.20 0.67
C ASP A 62 -0.59 8.19 -0.25
N ILE A 63 -1.74 8.65 0.25
CA ILE A 63 -2.95 8.87 -0.58
C ILE A 63 -2.65 9.87 -1.70
N GLY A 64 -1.96 10.98 -1.38
CA GLY A 64 -1.57 11.98 -2.37
C GLY A 64 -0.63 11.42 -3.44
N LYS A 65 0.38 10.63 -3.04
CA LYS A 65 1.30 9.95 -3.95
C LYS A 65 0.57 8.96 -4.87
N ALA A 66 -0.32 8.13 -4.32
CA ALA A 66 -1.11 7.18 -5.09
C ALA A 66 -2.04 7.86 -6.10
N ALA A 67 -2.67 8.97 -5.71
CA ALA A 67 -3.48 9.78 -6.61
C ALA A 67 -2.63 10.42 -7.74
N GLN A 68 -1.42 10.91 -7.42
CA GLN A 68 -0.49 11.44 -8.41
C GLN A 68 -0.02 10.36 -9.41
N LEU A 69 0.17 9.13 -8.95
CA LEU A 69 0.49 7.98 -9.80
C LEU A 69 -0.70 7.55 -10.69
N ALA A 70 -1.91 8.04 -10.43
CA ALA A 70 -3.16 7.51 -10.98
C ALA A 70 -3.31 6.00 -10.72
N ALA A 71 -2.91 5.55 -9.53
CA ALA A 71 -3.11 4.16 -9.12
C ALA A 71 -4.61 3.87 -8.93
N ASP A 72 -5.05 2.67 -9.31
CA ASP A 72 -6.41 2.22 -9.08
C ASP A 72 -6.69 2.12 -7.58
N ARG A 73 -5.68 1.66 -6.82
CA ARG A 73 -5.74 1.55 -5.36
C ARG A 73 -4.39 1.79 -4.69
N LEU A 74 -4.49 2.26 -3.45
CA LEU A 74 -3.40 2.29 -2.48
C LEU A 74 -3.54 1.12 -1.51
N VAL A 75 -2.52 0.27 -1.42
CA VAL A 75 -2.41 -0.81 -0.45
C VAL A 75 -1.42 -0.41 0.63
N ILE A 76 -1.90 -0.23 1.86
CA ILE A 76 -1.06 0.09 3.02
C ILE A 76 -0.77 -1.21 3.79
N LEU A 77 0.47 -1.69 3.68
CA LEU A 77 0.97 -2.86 4.39
C LEU A 77 1.36 -2.50 5.80
N VAL A 78 0.77 -3.21 6.77
CA VAL A 78 1.04 -3.00 8.20
C VAL A 78 1.53 -4.29 8.87
N PRO A 79 2.36 -4.21 9.92
CA PRO A 79 2.97 -5.39 10.52
C PRO A 79 1.98 -6.25 11.33
N ASN A 80 0.90 -5.65 11.84
CA ASN A 80 -0.06 -6.35 12.69
C ASN A 80 -1.42 -5.63 12.77
N ALA A 81 -2.39 -6.31 13.37
CA ALA A 81 -3.76 -5.82 13.53
C ALA A 81 -3.85 -4.53 14.37
N ARG A 82 -2.94 -4.31 15.33
CA ARG A 82 -2.94 -3.08 16.16
C ARG A 82 -2.61 -1.86 15.30
N VAL A 83 -1.57 -1.96 14.47
CA VAL A 83 -1.22 -0.88 13.52
C VAL A 83 -2.31 -0.71 12.48
N ARG A 84 -2.88 -1.81 11.97
CA ARG A 84 -4.04 -1.78 11.06
C ARG A 84 -5.17 -0.92 11.62
N GLY A 85 -5.64 -1.23 12.83
CA GLY A 85 -6.75 -0.49 13.45
C GLY A 85 -6.42 0.98 13.72
N ALA A 86 -5.15 1.32 13.97
CA ALA A 86 -4.73 2.72 14.10
C ALA A 86 -4.80 3.46 12.74
N CYS A 87 -4.39 2.79 11.66
CA CYS A 87 -4.46 3.33 10.30
C CYS A 87 -5.91 3.46 9.81
N GLU A 88 -6.74 2.45 10.04
CA GLU A 88 -8.18 2.46 9.72
C GLU A 88 -8.90 3.61 10.46
N ARG A 89 -8.61 3.83 11.75
CA ARG A 89 -9.16 5.00 12.48
C ARG A 89 -8.69 6.32 11.89
N ARG A 90 -7.43 6.41 11.46
CA ARG A 90 -6.91 7.62 10.80
C ARG A 90 -7.61 7.87 9.48
N LEU A 91 -7.82 6.83 8.67
CA LEU A 91 -8.59 6.91 7.43
C LEU A 91 -10.03 7.34 7.69
N GLY A 92 -10.70 6.74 8.69
CA GLY A 92 -12.06 7.11 9.09
C GLY A 92 -12.19 8.61 9.35
N ARG A 93 -11.25 9.18 10.13
CA ARG A 93 -11.19 10.62 10.40
C ARG A 93 -10.98 11.51 9.17
N LEU A 94 -10.29 11.01 8.14
CA LEU A 94 -10.12 11.76 6.89
C LEU A 94 -11.41 11.77 6.05
N THR A 95 -12.34 10.85 6.33
CA THR A 95 -13.60 10.67 5.61
C THR A 95 -14.85 11.00 6.44
N GLU A 96 -14.69 11.42 7.70
CA GLU A 96 -15.78 11.63 8.66
C GLU A 96 -16.86 12.61 8.14
N ASP A 97 -16.46 13.63 7.38
CA ASP A 97 -17.37 14.63 6.80
C ASP A 97 -17.90 14.24 5.39
N GLY A 98 -17.81 12.96 5.02
CA GLY A 98 -18.21 12.49 3.68
C GLY A 98 -17.19 12.82 2.57
N THR A 99 -16.01 13.32 2.94
CA THR A 99 -14.91 13.55 2.02
C THR A 99 -14.54 12.25 1.30
N ARG A 100 -14.70 12.24 -0.03
CA ARG A 100 -14.28 11.12 -0.86
C ARG A 100 -12.76 11.17 -1.04
N LEU A 101 -12.09 10.06 -0.73
CA LEU A 101 -10.68 9.93 -1.04
C LEU A 101 -10.47 9.88 -2.57
N PRO A 102 -9.39 10.45 -3.09
CA PRO A 102 -9.11 10.46 -4.53
C PRO A 102 -8.76 9.06 -5.08
N VAL A 103 -8.45 8.10 -4.20
CA VAL A 103 -8.09 6.72 -4.54
C VAL A 103 -8.68 5.78 -3.49
N GLY A 104 -9.01 4.55 -3.88
CA GLY A 104 -9.40 3.50 -2.93
C GLY A 104 -8.22 3.08 -2.06
N VAL A 105 -8.43 2.97 -0.74
CA VAL A 105 -7.37 2.62 0.21
C VAL A 105 -7.69 1.33 0.94
N ASP A 106 -6.79 0.36 0.88
CA ASP A 106 -6.85 -0.92 1.57
C ASP A 106 -5.73 -1.00 2.61
N VAL A 107 -6.07 -1.06 3.92
CA VAL A 107 -5.09 -1.24 4.99
C VAL A 107 -5.06 -2.71 5.42
N CYS A 108 -3.95 -3.39 5.15
CA CYS A 108 -3.86 -4.83 5.32
C CYS A 108 -2.57 -5.27 5.99
N THR A 109 -2.66 -6.33 6.78
CA THR A 109 -1.46 -7.11 7.11
C THR A 109 -0.99 -7.84 5.85
N LEU A 110 0.30 -8.17 5.79
CA LEU A 110 0.87 -8.85 4.62
C LEU A 110 0.08 -10.10 4.19
N PRO A 111 -0.30 -11.06 5.08
CA PRO A 111 -1.10 -12.21 4.66
C PRO A 111 -2.45 -11.84 4.03
N LYS A 112 -3.11 -10.80 4.55
CA LYS A 112 -4.39 -10.33 4.02
C LYS A 112 -4.22 -9.65 2.67
N ALA A 113 -3.17 -8.86 2.50
CA ALA A 113 -2.83 -8.20 1.24
C ALA A 113 -2.50 -9.23 0.14
N ILE A 114 -1.78 -10.30 0.48
CA ILE A 114 -1.52 -11.43 -0.44
C ILE A 114 -2.82 -12.16 -0.81
N GLN A 115 -3.74 -12.34 0.15
CA GLN A 115 -5.05 -12.92 -0.14
C GLN A 115 -5.83 -12.04 -1.14
N GLN A 116 -5.80 -10.72 -0.98
CA GLN A 116 -6.44 -9.78 -1.92
C GLN A 116 -5.77 -9.76 -3.29
N LEU A 117 -4.44 -9.82 -3.37
CA LEU A 117 -3.72 -9.93 -4.65
C LEU A 117 -4.27 -11.07 -5.52
N ARG A 118 -4.65 -12.19 -4.90
CA ARG A 118 -5.19 -13.35 -5.62
C ARG A 118 -6.59 -13.11 -6.19
N SER A 119 -7.38 -12.18 -5.64
CA SER A 119 -8.70 -11.83 -6.20
C SER A 119 -8.61 -10.89 -7.40
N TYR A 120 -7.44 -10.28 -7.65
CA TYR A 120 -7.18 -9.53 -8.88
C TYR A 120 -6.70 -10.44 -10.03
N ARG A 121 -6.73 -11.76 -9.85
CA ARG A 121 -6.48 -12.71 -10.94
C ARG A 121 -7.72 -12.75 -11.84
N TRP A 122 -7.51 -12.42 -13.10
CA TRP A 122 -8.46 -12.58 -14.19
C TRP A 122 -7.89 -13.58 -15.17
#